data_AF-A0A7Y4L197-F1
#
_entry.id   AF-A0A7Y4L197-F1
#
_cell.length_a   1.000
_cell.length_b   1.000
_cell.length_c   1.000
_cell.angle_alpha   90.00
_cell.angle_beta   90.00
_cell.angle_gamma   90.00
#
_symmetry.space_group_name_H-M   'P 1'
#
loop_
_entity.id
_entity.type
_entity.pdbx_description
1 polymer ?
#
loop_
_entity_poly.entity_id
_entity_poly.type
_entity_poly.pdbx_seq_one_letter_code
_entity_poly.pdbx_strand_id
1 'polypeptide(L)'
;MTGPLRLTVVQLRGDDRWNSVAVIDGRDYPDRESYDRVVHAAFELLDDLDIPAQLETELIRADEPPSRLPSWADYVTQQRW
;
A
#
# COMPACT_ATOMS: atom_id res chain seq x y z
N MET A 1 -0.68 -21.35 11.00
CA MET A 1 -0.19 -20.19 11.77
C MET A 1 -0.37 -18.97 10.88
N THR A 2 -1.30 -18.07 11.23
CA THR A 2 -1.42 -16.79 10.53
C THR A 2 -0.15 -16.00 10.82
N GLY A 3 0.63 -15.69 9.78
CA GLY A 3 1.85 -14.89 9.92
C GLY A 3 1.55 -13.49 10.48
N PRO A 4 2.57 -12.71 10.85
CA PRO A 4 2.35 -11.34 11.31
C PRO A 4 1.65 -10.53 10.23
N LEU A 5 0.63 -9.74 10.61
CA LEU A 5 -0.06 -8.82 9.72
C LEU A 5 0.84 -7.64 9.39
N ARG A 6 0.62 -7.05 8.21
CA ARG A 6 1.43 -5.95 7.70
C ARG A 6 0.55 -4.85 7.13
N LEU A 7 1.08 -3.64 7.15
CA LEU A 7 0.54 -2.50 6.45
C LEU A 7 1.65 -1.94 5.58
N THR A 8 1.40 -1.76 4.28
CA THR A 8 2.30 -1.00 3.40
C THR A 8 1.70 0.37 3.14
N VAL A 9 2.41 1.42 3.50
CA VAL A 9 2.08 2.80 3.14
C VAL A 9 2.69 3.11 1.79
N VAL A 10 1.85 3.56 0.85
CA VAL A 10 2.28 4.03 -0.46
C VAL A 10 2.53 5.54 -0.38
N GLN A 11 3.75 5.95 -0.71
CA GLN A 11 4.19 7.33 -0.68
C GLN A 11 4.61 7.78 -2.07
N LEU A 12 4.13 8.95 -2.51
CA LEU A 12 4.51 9.56 -3.78
C LEU A 12 5.25 10.87 -3.54
N ARG A 13 6.18 11.21 -4.44
CA ARG A 13 6.90 12.50 -4.37
C ARG A 13 6.08 13.60 -5.04
N GLY A 14 5.78 14.67 -4.29
CA GLY A 14 5.17 15.90 -4.81
C GLY A 14 5.83 17.12 -4.19
N ASP A 15 6.13 18.15 -4.97
CA ASP A 15 6.78 19.40 -4.54
C ASP A 15 7.96 19.20 -3.58
N ASP A 16 8.84 18.26 -3.95
CA ASP A 16 10.04 17.88 -3.21
C ASP A 16 9.78 17.24 -1.81
N ARG A 17 8.57 16.72 -1.59
CA ARG A 17 8.19 16.00 -0.36
C ARG A 17 7.55 14.65 -0.67
N TRP A 18 7.71 13.70 0.25
CA TRP A 18 6.99 12.43 0.22
C TRP A 18 5.63 12.60 0.89
N ASN A 19 4.56 12.19 0.21
CA ASN A 19 3.20 12.25 0.71
C ASN A 19 2.62 10.83 0.76
N SER A 20 2.12 10.41 1.91
CA SER A 20 1.38 9.15 2.03
C SER A 20 0.01 9.31 1.37
N VAL A 21 -0.28 8.49 0.36
CA VAL A 21 -1.50 8.65 -0.44
C VAL A 21 -2.49 7.51 -0.26
N ALA A 22 -2.01 6.31 0.07
CA ALA A 22 -2.82 5.12 0.23
C ALA A 22 -2.12 4.08 1.10
N VAL A 23 -2.86 3.04 1.50
CA VAL A 23 -2.31 1.86 2.17
C VAL A 23 -2.72 0.57 1.49
N ILE A 24 -1.87 -0.45 1.61
CA ILE A 24 -2.17 -1.84 1.33
C ILE A 24 -2.20 -2.54 2.69
N ASP A 25 -3.40 -2.89 3.16
CA ASP A 25 -3.59 -3.50 4.48
C ASP A 25 -3.63 -5.02 4.36
N GLY A 26 -2.70 -5.70 5.02
CA GLY A 26 -2.60 -7.16 5.03
C GLY A 26 -3.86 -7.87 5.54
N ARG A 27 -4.75 -7.17 6.26
CA ARG A 27 -6.05 -7.71 6.72
C ARG A 27 -7.04 -7.90 5.57
N ASP A 28 -6.87 -7.21 4.46
CA ASP A 28 -7.75 -7.28 3.29
C ASP A 28 -7.42 -8.47 2.36
N TYR A 29 -6.36 -9.22 2.68
CA TYR A 29 -5.86 -10.32 1.86
C TYR A 29 -5.94 -11.66 2.61
N PRO A 30 -6.23 -12.76 1.89
CA PRO A 30 -6.41 -14.07 2.52
C PRO A 30 -5.10 -14.64 3.10
N ASP A 31 -3.95 -14.25 2.54
CA ASP A 31 -2.64 -14.72 2.96
C ASP A 31 -1.53 -13.72 2.60
N ARG A 32 -0.34 -13.99 3.11
CA ARG A 32 0.86 -13.18 2.88
C ARG A 32 1.23 -13.11 1.39
N GLU A 33 1.05 -14.19 0.64
CA GLU A 33 1.44 -14.22 -0.76
C GLU A 33 0.56 -13.28 -1.60
N SER A 34 -0.75 -13.28 -1.34
CA SER A 34 -1.71 -12.39 -1.98
C SER A 34 -1.42 -10.92 -1.66
N TYR A 35 -1.09 -10.62 -0.41
CA TYR A 35 -0.63 -9.29 0.00
C TYR A 35 0.67 -8.89 -0.71
N ASP A 36 1.70 -9.76 -0.67
CA ASP A 36 3.02 -9.49 -1.27
C ASP A 36 2.87 -9.26 -2.80
N ARG A 37 1.96 -9.98 -3.49
CA ARG A 37 1.63 -9.75 -4.90
C ARG A 37 1.05 -8.35 -5.17
N VAL A 38 0.15 -7.86 -4.31
CA VAL A 38 -0.43 -6.52 -4.51
C VAL A 38 0.58 -5.41 -4.20
N VAL A 39 1.42 -5.59 -3.18
CA VAL A 39 2.54 -4.66 -2.92
C VAL A 39 3.48 -4.60 -4.12
N HIS A 40 3.82 -5.74 -4.71
CA HIS A 40 4.66 -5.78 -5.90
C HIS A 40 3.99 -5.11 -7.10
N ALA A 41 2.72 -5.45 -7.39
CA ALA A 41 1.97 -4.83 -8.47
C ALA A 41 1.80 -3.32 -8.31
N ALA A 42 1.68 -2.83 -7.06
CA ALA A 42 1.65 -1.41 -6.78
C ALA A 42 2.97 -0.71 -7.13
N PHE A 43 4.10 -1.35 -6.79
CA PHE A 43 5.43 -0.85 -7.15
C PHE A 43 5.62 -0.85 -8.68
N GLU A 44 5.30 -1.95 -9.36
CA GLU A 44 5.40 -2.05 -10.82
C GLU A 44 4.54 -0.99 -11.53
N LEU A 45 3.29 -0.79 -11.10
CA LEU A 45 2.42 0.23 -11.69
C LEU A 45 3.00 1.65 -11.54
N LEU A 46 3.55 1.97 -10.37
CA LEU A 46 4.15 3.29 -10.14
C LEU A 46 5.43 3.49 -10.95
N ASP A 47 6.24 2.44 -11.11
CA ASP A 47 7.43 2.43 -11.96
C ASP A 47 7.06 2.60 -13.44
N ASP A 48 6.08 1.84 -13.95
CA ASP A 48 5.57 1.91 -15.32
C ASP A 48 5.02 3.30 -15.69
N LEU A 49 4.52 4.04 -14.70
CA LEU A 49 4.00 5.40 -14.86
C LEU A 49 5.06 6.49 -14.65
N ASP A 50 6.33 6.13 -14.44
CA ASP A 50 7.43 7.03 -14.09
C ASP A 50 7.11 7.91 -12.86
N ILE A 51 6.31 7.40 -11.91
CA ILE A 51 5.92 8.14 -10.70
C ILE A 51 6.95 7.85 -9.60
N PRO A 52 7.70 8.86 -9.11
CA PRO A 52 8.63 8.65 -8.01
C PRO A 52 7.86 8.24 -6.75
N ALA A 53 8.10 7.00 -6.30
CA ALA A 53 7.37 6.38 -5.20
C ALA A 53 8.28 5.67 -4.20
N GLN A 54 7.77 5.50 -2.98
CA GLN A 54 8.33 4.66 -1.93
C GLN A 54 7.21 3.85 -1.27
N LEU A 55 7.53 2.63 -0.88
CA LEU A 55 6.62 1.75 -0.15
C LEU A 55 7.25 1.43 1.20
N GLU A 56 6.61 1.86 2.28
CA GLU A 56 7.06 1.63 3.64
C GLU A 56 6.17 0.55 4.26
N THR A 57 6.78 -0.54 4.76
CA THR A 57 6.03 -1.67 5.32
C THR A 57 6.30 -1.82 6.80
N GLU A 58 5.23 -1.90 7.59
CA GLU A 58 5.28 -2.11 9.04
C GLU A 58 4.47 -3.33 9.46
N LEU A 59 4.77 -3.85 10.66
CA LEU A 59 3.97 -4.91 11.28
C LEU A 59 2.84 -4.27 12.09
N ILE A 60 1.63 -4.78 11.92
CA ILE A 60 0.45 -4.32 12.66
C ILE A 60 -0.17 -5.48 13.45
N ARG A 61 -0.92 -5.14 14.50
CA ARG A 61 -1.80 -6.09 15.19
C ARG A 61 -3.19 -6.08 14.57
N ALA A 62 -3.90 -7.20 14.74
CA ALA A 62 -5.26 -7.36 14.20
C ALA A 62 -6.27 -6.39 14.83
N ASP A 63 -6.04 -5.97 16.07
CA ASP A 63 -6.92 -5.09 16.86
C ASP A 63 -6.58 -3.60 16.72
N GLU A 64 -5.52 -3.24 16.00
CA GLU A 64 -5.21 -1.85 15.72
C GLU A 64 -6.29 -1.22 14.81
N PRO A 65 -6.65 0.06 15.02
CA PRO A 65 -7.61 0.72 14.15
C PRO A 65 -7.13 0.74 12.69
N PRO A 66 -8.04 0.69 11.71
CA PRO A 66 -7.67 0.82 10.31
C PRO A 66 -7.04 2.19 10.03
N SER A 67 -6.17 2.23 9.01
CA SER A 67 -5.60 3.49 8.54
C SER A 67 -6.70 4.47 8.13
N ARG A 68 -6.41 5.77 8.26
CA ARG A 68 -7.29 6.84 7.74
C ARG A 68 -7.03 7.16 6.26
N LEU A 69 -5.94 6.62 5.70
CA LEU A 69 -5.66 6.72 4.26
C LEU A 69 -6.59 5.79 3.48
N PRO A 70 -6.90 6.11 2.22
CA PRO A 70 -7.66 5.20 1.36
C PRO A 70 -6.88 3.90 1.12
N SER A 71 -7.60 2.83 0.77
CA SER A 71 -6.96 1.62 0.28
C SER A 71 -6.27 1.89 -1.06
N TRP A 72 -5.24 1.11 -1.39
CA TRP A 72 -4.57 1.19 -2.69
C TRP A 72 -5.54 0.98 -3.86
N ALA A 73 -6.47 0.04 -3.75
CA ALA A 73 -7.48 -0.20 -4.77
C ALA A 73 -8.41 1.01 -4.98
N ASP A 74 -8.86 1.65 -3.89
CA ASP A 74 -9.66 2.86 -3.97
C ASP A 74 -8.87 4.01 -4.59
N TYR A 75 -7.60 4.15 -4.22
CA TYR A 75 -6.72 5.20 -4.73
C TYR A 75 -6.51 5.06 -6.24
N VAL A 76 -6.17 3.88 -6.74
CA VAL A 76 -6.02 3.63 -8.19
C VAL A 76 -7.33 3.94 -8.93
N THR A 77 -8.46 3.50 -8.39
CA THR A 77 -9.80 3.78 -8.96
C THR A 77 -10.07 5.28 -9.05
N GLN A 78 -9.66 6.06 -8.04
CA GLN A 78 -9.84 7.52 -8.02
C GLN A 78 -8.91 8.25 -8.99
N GLN A 79 -7.67 7.80 -9.13
CA GLN A 79 -6.70 8.42 -10.04
C GLN A 79 -6.98 8.12 -11.52
N ARG A 80 -7.76 7.06 -11.81
CA ARG A 80 -8.11 6.63 -13.18
C ARG A 80 -6.88 6.32 -14.05
N TRP A 81 -5.88 5.66 -13.47
CA TRP A 81 -4.74 5.11 -14.19
C TRP A 81 -5.14 3.90 -15.04
#